data_AF-M4BE81-F1
#
_entry.id   AF-M4BE81-F1
#
_cell.length_a   1.000
_cell.length_b   1.000
_cell.length_c   1.000
_cell.angle_alpha   90.00
_cell.angle_beta   90.00
_cell.angle_gamma   90.00
#
_symmetry.space_group_name_H-M   'P 1'
#
loop_
_entity.id
_entity.type
_entity.pdbx_description
1 polymer ?
#
loop_
_entity_poly.entity_id
_entity_poly.type
_entity_poly.pdbx_seq_one_letter_code
_entity_poly.pdbx_strand_id
1 'polypeptide(L)'
;MIGSHTGLSQFNLISKLLDVLCLRCNETLVGVLYEGVRNMTGSVQGVLTRLQQASTIHKFNHVWCLFHQLEETWTATDGGTFMTTLLAIIIHSRCQQRLVDATRSTCPKMSSMRWNSLYMVTAWLDDYRVEVLAHYRSMSHARSTTAPTCPSWWLLNAITASLAYSINTVVQRLQGRRITLAINPPR
;
A
#
# COMPACT_ATOMS: atom_id res chain seq x y z
N MET A 1 32.71 5.66 4.28
CA MET A 1 32.35 4.36 4.88
C MET A 1 30.85 4.39 5.14
N ILE A 2 30.04 3.79 4.28
CA ILE A 2 28.58 3.71 4.46
C ILE A 2 28.35 2.55 5.44
N GLY A 3 27.93 2.87 6.66
CA GLY A 3 27.69 1.87 7.70
C GLY A 3 26.69 0.83 7.21
N SER A 4 27.05 -0.46 7.26
CA SER A 4 26.18 -1.52 6.78
C SER A 4 24.91 -1.57 7.62
N HIS A 5 23.75 -1.45 6.96
CA HIS A 5 22.42 -1.66 7.54
C HIS A 5 22.18 -3.15 7.83
N THR A 6 23.04 -3.75 8.66
CA THR A 6 22.91 -5.14 9.07
C THR A 6 21.72 -5.30 10.02
N GLY A 7 21.16 -6.50 10.09
CA GLY A 7 20.10 -6.82 11.06
C GLY A 7 20.56 -6.60 12.52
N LEU A 8 21.85 -6.77 12.82
CA LEU A 8 22.40 -6.49 14.15
C LEU A 8 22.39 -4.98 14.47
N SER A 9 22.86 -4.15 13.53
CA SER A 9 22.87 -2.70 13.71
C SER A 9 21.46 -2.14 13.91
N GLN A 10 20.49 -2.63 13.14
CA GLN A 10 19.08 -2.26 13.25
C GLN A 10 18.45 -2.75 14.56
N PHE A 11 18.73 -4.00 14.96
CA PHE A 11 18.26 -4.55 16.23
C PHE A 11 18.77 -3.73 17.42
N ASN A 12 20.06 -3.39 17.45
CA ASN A 12 20.65 -2.61 18.55
C ASN A 12 20.00 -1.22 18.68
N LEU A 13 19.65 -0.59 17.56
CA LEU A 13 18.93 0.68 17.57
C LEU A 13 17.50 0.51 18.10
N ILE A 14 16.77 -0.52 17.62
CA ILE A 14 15.40 -0.81 18.05
C ILE A 14 15.36 -1.16 19.54
N SER A 15 16.28 -1.99 20.03
CA SER A 15 16.36 -2.37 21.44
C SER A 15 16.56 -1.15 22.34
N LYS A 16 17.52 -0.27 22.02
CA LYS A 16 17.75 0.97 22.78
C LYS A 16 16.51 1.86 22.80
N LEU A 17 15.78 1.96 21.69
CA LEU A 17 14.53 2.70 21.63
C LEU A 17 13.45 2.06 22.51
N LEU A 18 13.31 0.74 22.45
CA LEU A 18 12.34 0.01 23.27
C LEU A 18 12.65 0.11 24.75
N ASP A 19 13.92 0.07 25.16
CA ASP A 19 14.34 0.24 26.56
C ASP A 19 13.92 1.62 27.12
N VAL A 20 13.97 2.66 26.29
CA VAL A 20 13.52 4.02 26.65
C VAL A 20 12.00 4.10 26.74
N LEU A 21 11.28 3.47 25.80
CA LEU A 21 9.82 3.51 25.75
C LEU A 21 9.15 2.57 26.78
N CYS A 22 9.80 1.46 27.10
CA CYS A 22 9.30 0.42 27.99
C CYS A 22 10.48 -0.39 28.57
N LEU A 23 10.86 -0.08 29.82
CA LEU A 23 11.98 -0.76 30.52
C LEU A 23 11.84 -2.29 30.64
N ARG A 24 10.64 -2.84 30.45
CA ARG A 24 10.34 -4.28 30.46
C ARG A 24 9.84 -4.75 29.09
N CYS A 25 10.39 -4.20 28.01
CA CYS A 25 9.95 -4.52 26.65
C CYS A 25 10.10 -6.01 26.34
N ASN A 26 11.15 -6.66 26.84
CA ASN A 26 11.36 -8.10 26.71
C ASN A 26 10.21 -8.95 27.27
N GLU A 27 9.54 -8.48 28.33
CA GLU A 27 8.44 -9.19 28.99
C GLU A 27 7.06 -8.76 28.49
N THR A 28 6.97 -7.70 27.71
CA THR A 28 5.70 -7.10 27.25
C THR A 28 5.53 -7.10 25.74
N LEU A 29 6.62 -7.27 24.97
CA LEU A 29 6.59 -7.30 23.51
C LEU A 29 6.01 -8.62 23.01
N VAL A 30 4.72 -8.57 22.61
CA VAL A 30 3.94 -9.71 22.11
C VAL A 30 4.21 -10.07 20.65
N GLY A 31 4.89 -9.20 19.91
CA GLY A 31 5.17 -9.40 18.50
C GLY A 31 5.60 -8.15 17.76
N VAL A 32 5.85 -8.30 16.46
CA VAL A 32 6.31 -7.25 15.55
C VAL A 32 5.49 -7.28 14.27
N LEU A 33 5.05 -6.09 13.85
CA LEU A 33 4.55 -5.83 12.50
C LEU A 33 5.70 -5.31 11.64
N TYR A 34 5.96 -5.92 10.49
CA TYR A 34 7.07 -5.52 9.62
C TYR A 34 6.66 -5.40 8.16
N GLU A 35 7.42 -4.61 7.41
CA GLU A 35 7.31 -4.49 5.95
C GLU A 35 8.17 -5.60 5.32
N GLY A 36 7.54 -6.50 4.56
CA GLY A 36 8.21 -7.61 3.87
C GLY A 36 8.98 -7.19 2.62
N VAL A 37 9.73 -6.09 2.66
CA VAL A 37 10.45 -5.55 1.50
C VAL A 37 11.51 -6.56 1.03
N ARG A 38 11.39 -7.04 -0.22
CA ARG A 38 12.27 -8.06 -0.82
C ARG A 38 13.76 -7.75 -0.73
N ASN A 39 14.13 -6.46 -0.72
CA ASN A 39 15.51 -6.00 -0.64
C ASN A 39 16.08 -6.00 0.80
N MET A 40 15.23 -6.23 1.81
CA MET A 40 15.63 -6.26 3.23
C MET A 40 15.49 -7.66 3.85
N THR A 41 15.22 -8.69 3.04
CA THR A 41 14.90 -10.06 3.50
C THR A 41 15.96 -10.65 4.45
N GLY A 42 17.23 -10.25 4.35
CA GLY A 42 18.29 -10.68 5.30
C GLY A 42 18.36 -9.86 6.59
N SER A 43 18.25 -8.53 6.50
CA SER A 43 18.34 -7.64 7.67
C SER A 43 17.07 -7.68 8.53
N VAL A 44 15.89 -7.66 7.90
CA VAL A 44 14.59 -7.74 8.59
C VAL A 44 14.45 -9.07 9.31
N GLN A 45 14.73 -10.20 8.66
CA GLN A 45 14.69 -11.50 9.33
C GLN A 45 15.72 -11.57 10.48
N GLY A 46 16.91 -10.99 10.28
CA GLY A 46 17.91 -10.89 11.34
C GLY A 46 17.44 -10.07 12.55
N VAL A 47 16.64 -9.02 12.34
CA VAL A 47 16.02 -8.21 13.41
C VAL A 47 14.90 -9.00 14.09
N LEU A 48 13.99 -9.60 13.31
CA LEU A 48 12.84 -10.35 13.83
C LEU A 48 13.30 -11.51 14.73
N THR A 49 14.27 -12.31 14.27
CA THR A 49 14.84 -13.41 15.06
C THR A 49 15.44 -12.91 16.37
N ARG A 50 16.16 -11.78 16.36
CA ARG A 50 16.76 -11.22 17.57
C ARG A 50 15.73 -10.66 18.55
N LEU A 51 14.69 -10.00 18.03
CA LEU A 51 13.57 -9.53 18.86
C LEU A 51 12.81 -10.70 19.50
N GLN A 52 12.59 -11.77 18.72
CA GLN A 52 11.97 -12.99 19.23
C GLN A 52 12.84 -13.66 20.30
N GLN A 53 14.16 -13.74 20.09
CA GLN A 53 15.10 -14.30 21.08
C GLN A 53 15.21 -13.46 22.35
N ALA A 54 15.09 -12.13 22.24
CA ALA A 54 15.14 -11.23 23.39
C ALA A 54 13.82 -11.20 24.18
N SER A 55 12.70 -11.61 23.58
CA SER A 55 11.40 -11.67 24.25
C SER A 55 11.30 -12.90 25.15
N THR A 56 10.74 -12.71 26.35
CA THR A 56 10.45 -13.80 27.30
C THR A 56 9.05 -14.38 27.10
N ILE A 57 8.25 -13.85 26.17
CA ILE A 57 6.88 -14.29 25.91
C ILE A 57 6.88 -15.53 25.01
N HIS A 58 6.24 -16.61 25.45
CA HIS A 58 6.17 -17.90 24.74
C HIS A 58 5.45 -17.90 23.37
N LYS A 59 4.81 -16.79 22.97
CA LYS A 59 4.05 -16.66 21.71
C LYS A 59 4.33 -15.32 21.03
N PHE A 60 5.59 -15.09 20.68
CA PHE A 60 5.99 -13.91 19.93
C PHE A 60 5.46 -13.96 18.49
N ASN A 61 4.65 -12.97 18.10
CA ASN A 61 3.98 -12.96 16.80
C ASN A 61 4.79 -12.18 15.76
N HIS A 62 4.97 -12.77 14.57
CA HIS A 62 5.50 -12.07 13.40
C HIS A 62 4.35 -11.82 12.43
N VAL A 63 3.98 -10.55 12.25
CA VAL A 63 2.90 -10.17 11.34
C VAL A 63 3.49 -9.37 10.19
N TRP A 64 3.30 -9.83 8.97
CA TRP A 64 3.63 -9.04 7.80
C TRP A 64 2.52 -8.02 7.57
N CYS A 65 2.92 -6.76 7.36
CA CYS A 65 2.03 -5.63 7.14
C CYS A 65 1.04 -5.90 6.00
N LEU A 66 -0.25 -5.93 6.34
CA LEU A 66 -1.36 -6.12 5.40
C LEU A 66 -1.29 -5.14 4.22
N PHE A 67 -0.90 -3.89 4.46
CA PHE A 67 -0.82 -2.88 3.40
C PHE A 67 0.20 -3.25 2.33
N HIS A 68 1.37 -3.73 2.74
CA HIS A 68 2.40 -4.15 1.81
C HIS A 68 1.97 -5.40 1.03
N GLN A 69 1.30 -6.36 1.69
CA GLN A 69 0.78 -7.55 1.01
C GLN A 69 -0.25 -7.20 -0.05
N LEU A 70 -1.14 -6.25 0.25
CA LEU A 70 -2.14 -5.79 -0.70
C LEU A 70 -1.49 -5.11 -1.91
N GLU A 71 -0.50 -4.23 -1.69
CA GLU A 71 0.26 -3.59 -2.77
C GLU A 71 0.96 -4.59 -3.68
N GLU A 72 1.59 -5.62 -3.11
CA GLU A 72 2.19 -6.70 -3.89
C GLU A 72 1.13 -7.49 -4.67
N THR A 73 -0.02 -7.76 -4.06
CA THR A 73 -1.13 -8.51 -4.69
C THR A 73 -1.69 -7.77 -5.91
N TRP A 74 -1.93 -6.46 -5.79
CA TRP A 74 -2.40 -5.65 -6.91
C TRP A 74 -1.35 -5.51 -8.00
N THR A 75 -0.07 -5.38 -7.62
CA THR A 75 1.05 -5.34 -8.58
C THR A 75 1.19 -6.64 -9.35
N ALA A 76 0.86 -7.78 -8.74
CA ALA A 76 0.87 -9.09 -9.40
C ALA A 76 -0.42 -9.43 -10.18
N THR A 77 -1.47 -8.62 -10.04
CA THR A 77 -2.78 -8.89 -10.68
C THR A 77 -2.64 -8.89 -12.19
N ASP A 78 -3.24 -9.90 -12.84
CA ASP A 78 -3.15 -10.14 -14.29
C ASP A 78 -1.69 -10.24 -14.79
N GLY A 79 -0.79 -10.79 -13.96
CA GLY A 79 0.64 -10.86 -14.30
C GLY A 79 1.33 -9.49 -14.34
N GLY A 80 0.74 -8.47 -13.71
CA GLY A 80 1.25 -7.10 -13.64
C GLY A 80 0.83 -6.19 -14.79
N THR A 81 0.09 -6.70 -15.76
CA THR A 81 -0.49 -5.90 -16.85
C THR A 81 -1.52 -4.92 -16.30
N PHE A 82 -2.33 -5.33 -15.31
CA PHE A 82 -3.40 -4.50 -14.74
C PHE A 82 -2.86 -3.15 -14.28
N MET A 83 -1.82 -3.17 -13.43
CA MET A 83 -1.19 -1.96 -12.90
C MET A 83 -0.47 -1.14 -13.98
N THR A 84 0.18 -1.80 -14.93
CA THR A 84 0.84 -1.12 -16.05
C THR A 84 -0.17 -0.33 -16.89
N THR A 85 -1.30 -0.96 -17.23
CA THR A 85 -2.40 -0.32 -17.96
C THR A 85 -3.07 0.77 -17.12
N LEU A 86 -3.29 0.54 -15.83
CA LEU A 86 -3.86 1.54 -14.92
C LEU A 86 -3.01 2.82 -14.90
N LEU A 87 -1.70 2.69 -14.73
CA LEU A 87 -0.77 3.83 -14.74
C LEU A 87 -0.77 4.56 -16.09
N ALA A 88 -0.82 3.83 -17.21
CA ALA A 88 -0.91 4.42 -18.53
C ALA A 88 -2.21 5.22 -18.72
N ILE A 89 -3.36 4.69 -18.26
CA ILE A 89 -4.65 5.38 -18.29
C ILE A 89 -4.62 6.63 -17.40
N ILE A 90 -4.05 6.57 -16.20
CA ILE A 90 -3.93 7.74 -15.32
C ILE A 90 -3.14 8.85 -16.01
N ILE A 91 -1.94 8.53 -16.51
CA ILE A 91 -1.07 9.51 -17.17
C ILE A 91 -1.78 10.10 -18.39
N HIS A 92 -2.37 9.23 -19.22
CA HIS A 92 -3.08 9.67 -20.40
C HIS A 92 -4.25 10.58 -20.04
N SER A 93 -5.20 10.10 -19.23
CA SER A 93 -6.44 10.81 -18.87
C SER A 93 -6.18 12.18 -18.24
N ARG A 94 -5.12 12.29 -17.43
CA ARG A 94 -4.71 13.57 -16.82
C ARG A 94 -4.20 14.60 -17.82
N CYS A 95 -3.63 14.16 -18.93
CA CYS A 95 -3.11 15.04 -19.99
C CYS A 95 -4.19 15.42 -21.02
N GLN A 96 -5.40 14.85 -20.96
CA GLN A 96 -6.45 15.12 -21.94
C GLN A 96 -7.44 16.16 -21.44
N GLN A 97 -7.23 17.43 -21.81
CA GLN A 97 -8.10 18.53 -21.39
C GLN A 97 -9.57 18.29 -21.74
N ARG A 98 -9.86 17.73 -22.93
CA ARG A 98 -11.24 17.39 -23.34
C ARG A 98 -11.93 16.42 -22.37
N LEU A 99 -11.19 15.45 -21.83
CA LEU A 99 -11.72 14.50 -20.85
C LEU A 99 -11.91 15.17 -19.49
N VAL A 100 -11.00 16.06 -19.09
CA VAL A 100 -11.14 16.88 -17.87
C VAL A 100 -12.39 17.76 -17.96
N ASP A 101 -12.62 18.40 -19.11
CA ASP A 101 -13.79 19.25 -19.34
C ASP A 101 -15.09 18.43 -19.32
N ALA A 102 -15.08 17.25 -19.95
CA ALA A 102 -16.25 16.36 -20.00
C ALA A 102 -16.63 15.80 -18.62
N THR A 103 -15.64 15.38 -17.83
CA THR A 103 -15.87 14.81 -16.48
C THR A 103 -15.97 15.88 -15.39
N ARG A 104 -15.59 17.13 -15.70
CA ARG A 104 -15.41 18.23 -14.72
C ARG A 104 -14.51 17.85 -13.55
N SER A 105 -13.62 16.89 -13.77
CA SER A 105 -12.73 16.32 -12.76
C SER A 105 -11.41 15.94 -13.42
N THR A 106 -10.33 15.97 -12.64
CA THR A 106 -9.06 15.40 -13.09
C THR A 106 -8.90 14.01 -12.51
N CYS A 107 -8.51 13.04 -13.34
CA CYS A 107 -8.19 11.69 -12.88
C CYS A 107 -7.15 11.76 -11.74
N PRO A 108 -7.40 11.15 -10.56
CA PRO A 108 -6.48 11.22 -9.44
C PRO A 108 -5.07 10.73 -9.78
N LYS A 109 -4.06 11.28 -9.11
CA LYS A 109 -2.69 10.78 -9.25
C LYS A 109 -2.49 9.60 -8.33
N MET A 110 -1.85 8.55 -8.83
CA MET A 110 -1.34 7.49 -7.96
C MET A 110 -0.07 7.96 -7.25
N SER A 111 -0.17 8.31 -5.97
CA SER A 111 1.00 8.48 -5.11
C SER A 111 1.54 7.12 -4.68
N SER A 112 2.87 7.00 -4.58
CA SER A 112 3.65 5.79 -4.28
C SER A 112 2.84 4.66 -3.61
N MET A 113 2.23 3.82 -4.45
CA MET A 113 1.52 2.57 -4.16
C MET A 113 0.51 2.52 -3.01
N ARG A 114 0.15 3.60 -2.31
CA ARG A 114 -0.79 3.54 -1.19
C ARG A 114 -2.16 3.05 -1.65
N TRP A 115 -2.73 2.07 -0.95
CA TRP A 115 -4.07 1.50 -1.19
C TRP A 115 -5.17 2.57 -1.36
N ASN A 116 -5.06 3.69 -0.65
CA ASN A 116 -6.03 4.79 -0.77
C ASN A 116 -5.95 5.46 -2.15
N SER A 117 -4.74 5.65 -2.67
CA SER A 117 -4.54 6.20 -4.01
C SER A 117 -5.05 5.25 -5.08
N LEU A 118 -4.88 3.93 -4.88
CA LEU A 118 -5.46 2.92 -5.75
C LEU A 118 -7.00 3.02 -5.75
N TYR A 119 -7.62 3.04 -4.57
CA TYR A 119 -9.07 3.25 -4.42
C TYR A 119 -9.55 4.50 -5.15
N MET A 120 -8.91 5.65 -4.93
CA MET A 120 -9.33 6.92 -5.54
C MET A 120 -9.31 6.85 -7.07
N VAL A 121 -8.27 6.25 -7.65
CA VAL A 121 -8.16 6.14 -9.10
C VAL A 121 -9.18 5.15 -9.66
N THR A 122 -9.29 3.96 -9.08
CA THR A 122 -10.16 2.91 -9.62
C THR A 122 -11.63 3.28 -9.46
N ALA A 123 -12.00 3.96 -8.38
CA ALA A 123 -13.33 4.56 -8.20
C ALA A 123 -13.61 5.65 -9.24
N TRP A 124 -12.67 6.59 -9.46
CA TRP A 124 -12.83 7.61 -10.49
C TRP A 124 -13.02 7.00 -11.89
N LEU A 125 -12.28 5.94 -12.21
CA LEU A 125 -12.43 5.24 -13.48
C LEU A 125 -13.77 4.50 -13.62
N ASP A 126 -14.36 4.06 -12.51
CA ASP A 126 -15.68 3.45 -12.51
C ASP A 126 -16.79 4.51 -12.67
N ASP A 127 -16.67 5.63 -11.93
CA ASP A 127 -17.61 6.77 -11.98
C ASP A 127 -17.69 7.41 -13.38
N TYR A 128 -16.55 7.56 -14.06
CA TYR A 128 -16.44 8.21 -15.37
C TYR A 128 -16.16 7.22 -16.52
N ARG A 129 -16.51 5.95 -16.33
CA ARG A 129 -16.21 4.88 -17.28
C ARG A 129 -16.73 5.17 -18.68
N VAL A 130 -17.94 5.72 -18.79
CA VAL A 130 -18.60 6.00 -20.07
C VAL A 130 -17.85 7.08 -20.83
N GLU A 131 -17.48 8.17 -20.17
CA GLU A 131 -16.75 9.30 -20.71
C GLU A 131 -15.34 8.89 -21.14
N VAL A 132 -14.65 8.12 -20.30
CA VAL A 132 -13.32 7.59 -20.62
C VAL A 132 -13.39 6.69 -21.86
N LEU A 133 -14.36 5.78 -21.94
CA LEU A 133 -14.54 4.92 -23.11
C LEU A 133 -14.92 5.70 -24.37
N ALA A 134 -15.82 6.69 -24.26
CA ALA A 134 -16.20 7.56 -25.36
C ALA A 134 -14.98 8.36 -25.87
N HIS A 135 -14.15 8.86 -24.95
CA HIS A 135 -12.91 9.54 -25.28
C HIS A 135 -11.97 8.64 -26.09
N TYR A 136 -11.72 7.42 -25.63
CA TYR A 136 -10.89 6.46 -26.37
C TYR A 136 -11.45 6.11 -27.74
N ARG A 137 -12.77 5.92 -27.87
CA ARG A 137 -13.42 5.66 -29.17
C ARG A 137 -13.32 6.83 -30.15
N SER A 138 -13.26 8.07 -29.63
CA SER A 138 -13.14 9.27 -30.46
C SER A 138 -11.72 9.53 -30.98
N MET A 139 -10.71 8.85 -30.44
CA MET A 139 -9.32 9.02 -30.83
C MET A 139 -8.96 8.18 -32.06
N SER A 140 -7.99 8.68 -32.84
CA SER A 140 -7.40 7.88 -33.93
C SER A 140 -6.65 6.66 -33.37
N HIS A 141 -6.62 5.56 -34.13
CA HIS A 141 -5.98 4.31 -33.70
C HIS A 141 -4.51 4.50 -33.25
N ALA A 142 -3.76 5.40 -33.89
CA ALA A 142 -2.38 5.71 -33.53
C ALA A 142 -2.22 6.37 -32.15
N ARG A 143 -3.28 6.99 -31.61
CA ARG A 143 -3.29 7.65 -30.29
C ARG A 143 -4.01 6.82 -29.20
N SER A 144 -4.69 5.73 -29.60
CA SER A 144 -5.48 4.86 -28.70
C SER A 144 -4.68 3.68 -28.13
N THR A 145 -3.35 3.67 -28.24
CA THR A 145 -2.51 2.55 -27.78
C THR A 145 -2.54 2.33 -26.26
N THR A 146 -3.02 3.31 -25.50
CA THR A 146 -3.18 3.24 -24.04
C THR A 146 -4.59 2.82 -23.60
N ALA A 147 -5.53 2.63 -24.54
CA ALA A 147 -6.86 2.14 -24.21
C ALA A 147 -6.79 0.70 -23.69
N PRO A 148 -7.48 0.35 -22.60
CA PRO A 148 -7.63 -1.05 -22.21
C PRO A 148 -8.42 -1.78 -23.30
N THR A 149 -7.72 -2.63 -24.06
CA THR A 149 -8.27 -3.36 -25.21
C THR A 149 -9.14 -4.55 -24.80
N CYS A 150 -8.96 -5.05 -23.57
CA CYS A 150 -9.69 -6.20 -23.06
C CYS A 150 -10.82 -5.78 -22.10
N PRO A 151 -12.07 -6.22 -22.33
CA PRO A 151 -13.18 -5.96 -21.41
C PRO A 151 -12.95 -6.48 -19.98
N SER A 152 -12.17 -7.55 -19.82
CA SER A 152 -11.84 -8.11 -18.49
C SER A 152 -11.06 -7.12 -17.63
N TRP A 153 -10.30 -6.20 -18.22
CA TRP A 153 -9.57 -5.18 -17.48
C TRP A 153 -10.51 -4.26 -16.71
N TRP A 154 -11.64 -3.87 -17.32
CA TRP A 154 -12.65 -3.04 -16.65
C TRP A 154 -13.35 -3.79 -15.52
N LEU A 155 -13.55 -5.10 -15.66
CA LEU A 155 -14.06 -5.94 -14.59
C LEU A 155 -13.06 -5.99 -13.42
N LEU A 156 -11.76 -6.16 -13.70
CA LEU A 156 -10.70 -6.11 -12.70
C LEU A 156 -10.64 -4.74 -12.01
N ASN A 157 -10.82 -3.64 -12.75
CA ASN A 157 -10.91 -2.29 -12.16
C ASN A 157 -12.07 -2.18 -11.17
N ALA A 158 -13.28 -2.61 -11.55
CA ALA A 158 -14.45 -2.54 -10.68
C ALA A 158 -14.31 -3.40 -9.42
N ILE A 159 -13.78 -4.64 -9.56
CA ILE A 159 -13.46 -5.51 -8.42
C ILE A 159 -12.44 -4.82 -7.50
N THR A 160 -11.38 -4.24 -8.09
CA THR A 160 -10.32 -3.56 -7.33
C THR A 160 -10.87 -2.33 -6.60
N ALA A 161 -11.73 -1.54 -7.23
CA ALA A 161 -12.40 -0.39 -6.60
C ALA A 161 -13.22 -0.81 -5.37
N SER A 162 -14.04 -1.86 -5.51
CA SER A 162 -14.87 -2.37 -4.42
C SER A 162 -14.03 -2.92 -3.25
N LEU A 163 -12.99 -3.69 -3.54
CA LEU A 163 -12.07 -4.21 -2.53
C LEU A 163 -11.31 -3.08 -1.83
N ALA A 164 -10.75 -2.14 -2.60
CA ALA A 164 -9.99 -1.03 -2.05
C ALA A 164 -10.88 -0.09 -1.20
N TYR A 165 -12.16 0.11 -1.57
CA TYR A 165 -13.15 0.81 -0.74
C TYR A 165 -13.40 0.10 0.58
N SER A 166 -13.61 -1.21 0.55
CA SER A 166 -13.87 -2.03 1.74
C SER A 166 -12.68 -1.98 2.70
N ILE A 167 -11.46 -2.12 2.16
CA ILE A 167 -10.21 -2.00 2.92
C ILE A 167 -10.09 -0.60 3.50
N ASN A 168 -10.29 0.46 2.70
CA ASN A 168 -10.25 1.85 3.17
C ASN A 168 -11.16 2.07 4.38
N THR A 169 -12.40 1.58 4.28
CA THR A 169 -13.40 1.72 5.35
C THR A 169 -12.95 1.04 6.65
N VAL A 170 -12.41 -0.18 6.56
CA VAL A 170 -11.89 -0.89 7.73
C VAL A 170 -10.68 -0.17 8.32
N VAL A 171 -9.77 0.32 7.48
CA VAL A 171 -8.55 0.99 7.91
C VAL A 171 -8.85 2.31 8.59
N GLN A 172 -9.74 3.13 8.03
CA GLN A 172 -10.17 4.37 8.66
C GLN A 172 -10.81 4.12 10.02
N ARG A 173 -11.60 3.03 10.16
CA ARG A 173 -12.16 2.62 11.45
C ARG A 173 -11.09 2.18 12.45
N LEU A 174 -10.05 1.47 12.00
CA LEU A 174 -8.94 1.04 12.84
C LEU A 174 -8.04 2.21 13.27
N GLN A 175 -7.72 3.11 12.36
CA GLN A 175 -6.89 4.30 12.64
C GLN A 175 -7.62 5.36 13.46
N GLY A 176 -8.94 5.50 13.28
CA GLY A 176 -9.78 6.42 14.06
C GLY A 176 -9.95 5.99 15.53
N ARG A 177 -9.68 4.73 15.87
CA ARG A 177 -9.54 4.28 17.26
C ARG A 177 -8.15 4.70 17.73
N ARG A 178 -8.03 5.92 18.30
CA ARG A 178 -6.79 6.43 18.91
C ARG A 178 -6.12 5.35 19.76
N ILE A 179 -5.01 4.81 19.28
CA ILE A 179 -4.11 3.99 20.11
C ILE A 179 -3.37 4.98 21.01
N THR A 180 -4.01 5.32 22.12
CA THR A 180 -3.38 6.12 23.17
C THR A 180 -2.49 5.15 23.95
N LEU A 181 -1.18 5.26 23.78
CA LEU A 181 -0.24 4.71 24.76
C LEU A 181 -0.51 5.45 26.06
N ALA A 182 -1.24 4.82 26.97
CA ALA A 182 -1.40 5.32 28.34
C ALA A 182 -0.01 5.24 29.01
N ILE A 183 0.74 6.33 28.90
CA ILE A 183 1.87 6.57 29.78
C ILE A 183 1.24 6.80 31.16
N ASN A 184 1.27 5.79 32.02
CA ASN A 184 0.89 5.97 33.42
C ASN A 184 1.82 7.05 34.01
N PRO A 185 1.30 8.14 34.60
CA PRO A 185 2.16 9.05 35.34
C PRO A 185 2.69 8.32 36.59
N PRO A 186 3.93 8.63 37.01
CA PRO A 186 4.51 8.04 38.21
C PRO A 186 3.67 8.44 39.44
N ARG A 187 3.48 7.47 40.35
CA ARG A 187 2.91 7.70 41.69
C ARG A 187 3.89 8.43 42.58
#